data_AF-A0A377NBE1-F1
#
_entry.id   AF-A0A377NBE1-F1
#
_cell.length_a   1.000
_cell.length_b   1.000
_cell.length_c   1.000
_cell.angle_alpha   90.00
_cell.angle_beta   90.00
_cell.angle_gamma   90.00
#
_symmetry.space_group_name_H-M   'P 1'
#
loop_
_entity.id
_entity.type
_entity.pdbx_description
1 polymer ?
#
loop_
_entity_poly.entity_id
_entity_poly.type
_entity_poly.pdbx_seq_one_letter_code
_entity_poly.pdbx_strand_id
1 'polypeptide(L)' 'MSRRLRWICQCRAEILNLLNDLKASTDLTMLLVSHDADVIDHMCDRAVHMAKGHIVG' A
#
# COMPACT_ATOMS: atom_id res chain seq x y z
N MET A 1 -25.85 -0.62 14.80
CA MET A 1 -24.88 0.38 15.27
C MET A 1 -23.47 -0.18 15.10
N SER A 2 -22.81 0.05 13.95
CA SER A 2 -21.41 -0.32 13.74
C SER A 2 -20.78 0.76 12.86
N ARG A 3 -20.12 1.72 13.51
CA ARG A 3 -19.40 2.81 12.85
C ARG A 3 -18.14 2.22 12.24
N ARG A 4 -18.25 1.75 11.00
CA ARG A 4 -17.11 1.37 10.15
C ARG A 4 -16.33 2.66 9.89
N LEU A 5 -15.24 2.81 10.64
CA LEU A 5 -14.20 3.82 10.55
C LEU A 5 -13.71 3.87 9.09
N ARG A 6 -14.39 4.66 8.26
CA ARG A 6 -14.01 4.99 6.88
C ARG A 6 -12.95 6.10 6.99
N TRP A 7 -11.75 5.74 7.44
CA TRP A 7 -10.61 6.66 7.48
C TRP A 7 -9.88 6.60 6.14
N ILE A 8 -10.01 7.70 5.40
CA ILE A 8 -9.03 8.36 4.54
C ILE A 8 -7.97 7.44 3.90
N CYS A 9 -8.17 7.12 2.62
CA CYS A 9 -7.13 7.13 1.57
C CYS A 9 -7.75 6.76 0.21
N GLN A 10 -8.71 7.57 -0.28
CA GLN A 10 -8.90 7.71 -1.73
C GLN A 10 -7.78 8.59 -2.30
N CYS A 11 -6.52 8.36 -1.94
CA CYS A 11 -5.41 9.07 -2.57
C CYS A 11 -5.40 8.64 -4.04
N ARG A 12 -5.93 9.52 -4.89
CA ARG A 12 -5.87 9.54 -6.34
C ARG A 12 -4.65 8.76 -6.84
N ALA A 13 -4.87 7.87 -7.81
CA ALA A 13 -3.83 7.12 -8.52
C ALA A 13 -2.64 8.01 -8.94
N GLU A 14 -2.86 9.30 -9.17
CA GLU A 14 -1.84 10.30 -9.46
C GLU A 14 -0.72 10.40 -8.40
N ILE A 15 -1.03 10.39 -7.10
CA ILE A 15 0.00 10.45 -6.05
C ILE A 15 0.77 9.11 -6.00
N LEU A 16 0.07 8.00 -6.19
CA LEU A 16 0.68 6.67 -6.22
C LEU A 16 1.63 6.55 -7.42
N ASN A 17 1.23 7.02 -8.59
CA ASN A 17 2.08 7.07 -9.79
C ASN A 17 3.31 7.94 -9.56
N LEU A 18 3.15 9.13 -8.98
CA LEU A 18 4.29 10.01 -8.67
C LEU A 18 5.27 9.35 -7.69
N LEU A 19 4.75 8.69 -6.66
CA LEU A 19 5.59 7.95 -5.71
C LEU A 19 6.34 6.80 -6.39
N ASN A 20 5.71 6.14 -7.37
CA ASN A 20 6.34 5.07 -8.13
C ASN A 20 7.46 5.61 -9.05
N ASP A 21 7.22 6.74 -9.72
CA ASP A 21 8.22 7.41 -10.56
C ASP A 21 9.43 7.88 -9.73
N LEU A 22 9.18 8.40 -8.52
CA LEU A 22 10.23 8.77 -7.58
C LEU A 22 11.01 7.55 -7.11
N LYS A 23 10.32 6.48 -6.71
CA LYS A 23 10.94 5.21 -6.31
C LYS A 23 11.88 4.69 -7.41
N ALA A 24 11.42 4.70 -8.66
CA ALA A 24 12.19 4.24 -9.82
C ALA A 24 13.39 5.14 -10.15
N SER A 25 13.25 6.46 -10.03
CA SER A 25 14.31 7.42 -10.39
C SER A 25 15.40 7.60 -9.33
N THR A 26 15.12 7.25 -8.07
CA THR A 26 16.02 7.54 -6.93
C THR A 26 16.42 6.31 -6.11
N ASP A 27 16.04 5.10 -6.55
CA ASP A 27 16.34 3.83 -5.86
C ASP A 27 15.90 3.82 -4.38
N LEU A 28 14.72 4.40 -4.12
CA LEU A 28 14.18 4.52 -2.77
C LEU A 28 13.60 3.20 -2.28
N THR A 29 13.89 2.86 -1.02
CA THR A 29 13.17 1.79 -0.31
C THR A 29 11.91 2.34 0.34
N MET A 30 10.75 1.78 -0.01
CA MET A 30 9.46 2.18 0.54
C MET A 30 8.76 1.01 1.24
N LEU A 31 8.13 1.29 2.39
CA LEU A 31 7.25 0.35 3.10
C LEU A 31 5.81 0.85 2.98
N LEU A 32 4.95 0.04 2.35
CA LEU A 32 3.54 0.34 2.16
C LEU A 32 2.68 -0.66 2.96
N VAL A 33 1.69 -0.15 3.68
CA VAL A 33 0.69 -0.97 4.39
C VAL A 33 -0.68 -0.63 3.82
N SER A 34 -1.31 -1.61 3.18
CA SER A 34 -2.64 -1.47 2.60
C SER A 34 -3.48 -2.71 2.88
N HIS A 35 -4.80 -2.53 2.84
CA HIS A 35 -5.77 -3.62 2.83
C HIS A 35 -6.29 -3.92 1.42
N ASP A 36 -5.89 -3.14 0.42
CA ASP A 36 -6.26 -3.30 -0.98
C ASP A 36 -5.15 -4.02 -1.74
N ALA A 37 -5.47 -5.21 -2.26
CA ALA A 37 -4.52 -6.05 -2.98
C ALA A 37 -4.06 -5.44 -4.31
N ASP A 38 -4.95 -4.70 -5.00
CA ASP A 38 -4.63 -4.12 -6.31
C ASP A 38 -3.57 -3.02 -6.18
N VAL A 39 -3.63 -2.26 -5.08
CA VAL A 39 -2.61 -1.23 -4.75
C VAL A 39 -1.27 -1.87 -4.40
N ILE A 40 -1.29 -2.98 -3.66
CA ILE A 40 -0.07 -3.71 -3.30
C ILE A 40 0.60 -4.29 -4.55
N ASP A 41 -0.17 -4.93 -5.42
CA ASP A 41 0.34 -5.53 -6.66
C ASP A 41 0.94 -4.47 -7.61
N HIS A 42 0.38 -3.27 -7.60
CA HIS A 42 0.86 -2.17 -8.45
C HIS A 42 2.11 -1.46 -7.89
N MET A 43 2.25 -1.33 -6.56
CA MET A 43 3.28 -0.48 -5.93
C MET A 43 4.46 -1.21 -5.30
N CYS A 44 4.27 -2.48 -4.93
CA CYS A 44 5.24 -3.22 -4.13
C CYS A 44 5.89 -4.34 -4.96
N ASP A 45 7.21 -4.41 -4.96
CA ASP A 45 7.93 -5.54 -5.58
C ASP A 45 7.82 -6.82 -4.73
N ARG A 46 7.55 -6.64 -3.42
CA ARG A 46 7.38 -7.73 -2.45
C ARG A 46 6.25 -7.38 -1.49
N ALA A 47 5.44 -8.37 -1.15
CA ALA A 47 4.36 -8.23 -0.18
C ALA A 47 4.34 -9.42 0.78
N VAL A 48 3.90 -9.18 2.01
CA VAL A 48 3.64 -10.20 3.03
C VAL A 48 2.27 -9.95 3.63
N HIS A 49 1.50 -11.00 3.89
CA HIS A 49 0.23 -10.85 4.58
C HIS A 49 0.43 -10.93 6.09
N MET A 50 -0.23 -10.03 6.81
CA MET A 50 -0.24 -10.05 8.27
C MET A 50 -1.66 -10.33 8.76
N ALA A 51 -1.81 -11.39 9.55
CA ALA A 51 -3.07 -11.77 10.18
C ALA A 51 -2.86 -11.98 11.68
N LYS A 52 -3.64 -11.26 12.50
CA LYS A 52 -3.60 -11.37 13.98
C LYS A 52 -2.19 -11.20 14.57
N GLY A 53 -1.38 -10.30 14.01
CA GLY A 53 -0.01 -10.05 14.47
C GLY A 53 1.01 -11.09 14.02
N HIS A 54 0.63 -12.02 13.14
CA HIS A 54 1.53 -13.00 12.56
C HIS A 54 1.64 -12.79 11.05
N ILE A 55 2.86 -12.94 10.52
CA ILE A 55 3.07 -13.02 9.07
C ILE A 55 2.56 -14.38 8.61
N VAL A 56 1.68 -14.37 7.62
CA VAL A 56 1.08 -15.56 7.02
C VAL A 56 1.39 -15.51 5.52
N GLY A 57 2.17 -16.47 5.01
CA GLY A 57 2.63 -16.49 3.62
C GLY A 57 4.12 -16.71 3.50
#